data_AF-A0A1H4CLB4-F1
#
_entry.id   AF-A0A1H4CLB4-F1
#
_cell.length_a   1.000
_cell.length_b   1.000
_cell.length_c   1.000
_cell.angle_alpha   90.00
_cell.angle_beta   90.00
_cell.angle_gamma   90.00
#
_symmetry.space_group_name_H-M   'P 1'
#
loop_
_entity.id
_entity.type
_entity.pdbx_description
1 polymer ?
#
loop_
_entity_poly.entity_id
_entity_poly.type
_entity_poly.pdbx_seq_one_letter_code
_entity_poly.pdbx_strand_id
1 'polypeptide(L)'
;MDFKRSMFAALCSAMVAGAAITMLPNFAVAADSDKKISLKRSNPAEPIGRDAILSKVKAAYKGRILSVQEKPLPDYPDCHIVRMLSLEGEYLTIKVACSD
;
A
#
# COMPACT_ATOMS: atom_id res chain seq x y z
N MET A 1 62.05 8.02 55.25
CA MET A 1 62.14 7.42 53.91
C MET A 1 60.72 7.09 53.47
N ASP A 2 60.20 7.92 52.58
CA ASP A 2 58.93 7.76 51.87
C ASP A 2 58.88 6.48 51.02
N PHE A 3 57.73 5.79 51.00
CA PHE A 3 57.28 5.13 49.78
C PHE A 3 55.75 5.09 49.69
N LYS A 4 55.23 6.04 48.90
CA LYS A 4 53.91 6.04 48.25
C LYS A 4 53.66 4.71 47.51
N ARG A 5 52.42 4.20 47.57
CA ARG A 5 51.55 3.85 46.42
C ARG A 5 50.31 3.07 46.93
N SER A 6 49.08 3.54 46.67
CA SER A 6 48.34 3.38 45.39
C SER A 6 48.05 1.89 45.16
N MET A 7 46.83 1.37 45.05
CA MET A 7 45.64 1.78 44.30
C MET A 7 44.49 0.89 44.81
N PHE A 8 43.31 1.43 45.15
CA PHE A 8 42.17 1.50 44.22
C PHE A 8 42.11 0.32 43.23
N ALA A 9 41.48 -0.78 43.65
CA ALA A 9 40.92 -1.75 42.74
C ALA A 9 39.58 -2.24 43.30
N ALA A 10 38.67 -1.28 43.57
CA ALA A 10 37.26 -1.60 43.62
C ALA A 10 36.88 -2.06 42.20
N LEU A 11 36.60 -3.34 42.08
CA LEU A 11 36.08 -3.98 40.87
C LEU A 11 34.72 -3.38 40.52
N CYS A 12 34.72 -2.24 39.84
CA CYS A 12 33.57 -1.77 39.09
C CYS A 12 33.53 -2.57 37.78
N SER A 13 33.00 -3.79 37.86
CA SER A 13 32.52 -4.53 36.70
C SER A 13 31.30 -3.80 36.15
N ALA A 14 31.52 -2.72 35.42
CA ALA A 14 30.49 -2.10 34.60
C ALA A 14 30.19 -3.04 33.44
N MET A 15 29.26 -3.98 33.66
CA MET A 15 28.63 -4.70 32.54
C MET A 15 27.88 -3.66 31.72
N VAL A 16 28.45 -3.32 30.57
CA VAL A 16 27.77 -2.55 29.53
C VAL A 16 26.57 -3.39 29.10
N ALA A 17 25.38 -3.03 29.58
CA ALA A 17 24.13 -3.53 29.05
C ALA A 17 24.00 -3.00 27.62
N GLY A 18 24.58 -3.75 26.67
CA GLY A 18 24.40 -3.51 25.25
C GLY A 18 22.94 -3.74 24.93
N ALA A 19 22.16 -2.66 24.84
CA ALA A 19 20.83 -2.69 24.25
C ALA A 19 21.01 -3.11 22.79
N ALA A 20 20.82 -4.40 22.51
CA ALA A 20 20.62 -4.88 21.16
C ALA A 20 19.29 -4.29 20.68
N ILE A 21 19.35 -3.11 20.06
CA ILE A 21 18.22 -2.53 19.35
C ILE A 21 18.04 -3.41 18.13
N THR A 22 17.29 -4.50 18.28
CA THR A 22 16.80 -5.31 17.18
C THR A 22 15.81 -4.44 16.40
N MET A 23 16.34 -3.61 15.49
CA MET A 23 15.54 -3.03 14.43
C MET A 23 15.01 -4.18 13.60
N LEU A 24 13.79 -4.62 13.94
CA LEU A 24 13.03 -5.54 13.11
C LEU A 24 12.96 -4.91 11.71
N PRO A 25 13.28 -5.66 10.63
CA PRO A 25 13.02 -5.17 9.30
C PRO A 25 11.52 -4.94 9.20
N ASN A 26 11.11 -3.69 9.07
CA ASN A 26 9.78 -3.35 8.60
C ASN A 26 9.69 -3.90 7.17
N PHE A 27 9.18 -5.13 7.03
CA PHE A 27 8.75 -5.62 5.74
C PHE A 27 7.61 -4.71 5.31
N ALA A 28 7.91 -3.78 4.40
CA ALA A 28 6.88 -3.04 3.69
C ALA A 28 6.14 -4.05 2.83
N VAL A 29 5.07 -4.63 3.38
CA VAL A 29 4.07 -5.32 2.59
C VAL A 29 3.48 -4.23 1.71
N ALA A 30 3.77 -4.26 0.40
CA ALA A 30 3.08 -3.43 -0.57
C ALA A 30 1.60 -3.79 -0.47
N ALA A 31 0.84 -2.99 0.26
CA ALA A 31 -0.57 -3.24 0.50
C ALA A 31 -1.31 -3.11 -0.83
N ASP A 32 -1.85 -4.22 -1.34
CA ASP A 32 -2.83 -4.17 -2.42
C ASP A 32 -4.14 -3.66 -1.81
N SER A 33 -4.49 -2.42 -2.12
CA SER A 33 -5.68 -1.77 -1.56
C SER A 33 -6.85 -1.90 -2.53
N ASP A 34 -7.90 -2.58 -2.08
CA ASP A 34 -9.16 -2.66 -2.81
C ASP A 34 -9.94 -1.35 -2.70
N LYS A 35 -10.39 -0.83 -3.84
CA LYS A 35 -11.22 0.39 -3.95
C LYS A 35 -12.43 0.15 -4.84
N LYS A 36 -13.46 0.97 -4.67
CA LYS A 36 -14.70 0.89 -5.46
C LYS A 36 -15.06 2.26 -6.04
N ILE A 37 -15.49 2.27 -7.29
CA ILE A 37 -16.09 3.43 -7.96
C ILE A 37 -17.46 3.01 -8.51
N SER A 38 -18.51 3.68 -8.05
CA SER A 38 -19.83 3.58 -8.66
C SER A 38 -19.86 4.41 -9.94
N LEU A 39 -20.17 3.74 -11.06
CA LEU A 39 -20.34 4.37 -12.37
C LEU A 39 -21.62 3.82 -13.01
N LYS A 40 -22.45 4.72 -13.55
CA LYS A 40 -23.69 4.39 -14.24
C LYS A 40 -23.55 4.71 -15.72
N ARG A 41 -24.26 3.98 -16.57
CA ARG A 41 -24.39 4.30 -18.00
C ARG A 41 -25.00 5.69 -18.18
N SER A 42 -24.42 6.49 -19.08
CA SER A 42 -25.04 7.73 -19.56
C SER A 42 -26.21 7.44 -20.50
N ASN A 43 -26.06 6.40 -21.34
CA ASN A 43 -27.10 5.87 -22.21
C ASN A 43 -27.42 4.42 -21.79
N PRO A 44 -28.65 4.10 -21.36
CA PRO A 44 -29.02 2.74 -20.94
C PRO A 44 -28.81 1.67 -22.02
N ALA A 45 -28.88 2.06 -23.30
CA ALA A 45 -28.77 1.15 -24.44
C ALA A 45 -27.33 0.74 -24.77
N GLU A 46 -26.33 1.42 -24.22
CA GLU A 46 -24.92 1.21 -24.55
C GLU A 46 -24.11 0.82 -23.31
N PRO A 47 -23.18 -0.16 -23.40
CA PRO A 47 -22.33 -0.52 -22.29
C PRO A 47 -21.39 0.63 -21.93
N ILE A 48 -20.88 0.62 -20.70
CA ILE A 48 -19.90 1.63 -20.28
C ILE A 48 -18.60 1.40 -21.04
N GLY A 49 -18.25 2.35 -21.91
CA GLY A 49 -17.01 2.30 -22.66
C GLY A 49 -15.76 2.35 -21.78
N ARG A 50 -14.71 1.66 -22.22
CA ARG A 50 -13.41 1.61 -21.53
C ARG A 50 -12.84 3.01 -21.24
N ASP A 51 -13.00 3.97 -22.15
CA ASP A 51 -12.51 5.34 -21.97
C ASP A 51 -13.20 6.08 -20.83
N ALA A 52 -14.52 5.86 -20.64
CA ALA A 52 -15.26 6.44 -19.53
C ALA A 52 -14.75 5.90 -18.18
N ILE A 53 -14.45 4.60 -18.12
CA ILE A 53 -13.88 3.94 -16.94
C ILE A 53 -12.50 4.50 -16.63
N LEU A 54 -11.62 4.55 -17.62
CA LEU A 54 -10.26 5.09 -17.47
C LEU A 54 -10.29 6.56 -17.02
N SER A 55 -11.16 7.37 -17.62
CA SER A 55 -11.34 8.77 -17.25
C SER A 55 -11.79 8.90 -15.79
N LYS A 56 -12.79 8.11 -15.37
CA LYS A 56 -13.28 8.14 -13.98
C LYS A 56 -12.23 7.69 -12.97
N VAL A 57 -11.48 6.64 -13.28
CA VAL A 57 -10.40 6.14 -12.42
C VAL A 57 -9.28 7.17 -12.28
N LYS A 58 -8.83 7.80 -13.37
CA LYS A 58 -7.78 8.84 -13.34
C LYS A 58 -8.23 10.14 -12.65
N ALA A 59 -9.54 10.42 -12.65
CA ALA A 59 -10.10 11.53 -11.90
C ALA A 59 -10.03 11.27 -10.38
N ALA A 60 -10.31 10.03 -9.95
CA ALA A 60 -10.33 9.64 -8.54
C ALA A 60 -8.94 9.34 -7.95
N TYR A 61 -8.06 8.71 -8.73
CA TYR A 61 -6.75 8.23 -8.27
C TYR A 61 -5.64 8.73 -9.17
N LYS A 62 -4.49 9.06 -8.56
CA LYS A 62 -3.28 9.46 -9.28
C LYS A 62 -2.32 8.28 -9.35
N GLY A 63 -1.78 8.02 -10.52
CA GLY A 63 -0.89 6.89 -10.74
C GLY A 63 -0.92 6.37 -12.17
N ARG A 64 -0.35 5.18 -12.35
CA ARG A 64 -0.31 4.49 -13.64
C ARG A 64 -1.28 3.31 -13.64
N ILE A 65 -2.19 3.31 -14.61
CA ILE A 65 -3.06 2.15 -14.84
C ILE A 65 -2.23 1.04 -15.47
N LEU A 66 -2.28 -0.14 -14.85
CA LEU A 66 -1.55 -1.33 -15.26
C LEU A 66 -2.41 -2.23 -16.14
N SER A 67 -3.68 -2.42 -15.78
CA SER A 67 -4.62 -3.21 -16.57
C SER A 67 -6.06 -2.81 -16.31
N VAL A 68 -6.93 -3.12 -17.27
CA VAL A 68 -8.39 -3.06 -17.16
C VAL A 68 -8.93 -4.41 -17.61
N GLN A 69 -9.71 -5.05 -16.76
CA GLN A 69 -10.34 -6.33 -17.02
C GLN A 69 -11.84 -6.19 -16.95
N GLU A 70 -12.54 -6.69 -17.96
CA GLU A 70 -13.99 -6.81 -17.96
C GLU A 70 -14.37 -8.04 -17.13
N LYS A 71 -15.25 -7.86 -16.14
CA LYS A 71 -15.76 -8.93 -15.29
C LYS A 71 -17.27 -8.78 -15.12
N PRO A 72 -18.06 -9.00 -16.19
CA PRO A 72 -19.51 -8.89 -16.12
C PRO A 72 -20.06 -9.80 -15.02
N LEU A 73 -20.93 -9.24 -14.17
CA LEU A 73 -21.67 -9.96 -13.13
C LEU A 73 -23.17 -9.95 -13.48
N PRO A 74 -23.98 -10.86 -12.92
CA PRO A 74 -25.41 -11.00 -13.28
C PRO A 74 -26.21 -9.70 -13.26
N ASP A 75 -26.04 -8.87 -12.24
CA ASP A 75 -26.72 -7.57 -12.09
C ASP A 75 -25.84 -6.37 -12.48
N TYR A 76 -24.57 -6.63 -12.82
CA TYR A 76 -23.58 -5.61 -13.15
C TYR A 76 -22.81 -6.01 -14.41
N PRO A 77 -23.46 -5.96 -15.59
CA PRO A 77 -22.86 -6.38 -16.85
C PRO A 77 -21.66 -5.52 -17.26
N ASP A 78 -21.56 -4.29 -16.75
CA ASP A 78 -20.43 -3.39 -16.99
C ASP A 78 -19.40 -3.39 -15.85
N CYS A 79 -19.33 -4.45 -15.03
CA CYS A 79 -18.34 -4.52 -13.97
C CYS A 79 -16.93 -4.66 -14.56
N HIS A 80 -16.02 -3.78 -14.13
CA HIS A 80 -14.63 -3.77 -14.54
C HIS A 80 -13.69 -3.74 -13.33
N ILE A 81 -12.58 -4.47 -13.43
CA ILE A 81 -11.50 -4.42 -12.44
C ILE A 81 -10.32 -3.70 -13.06
N VAL A 82 -9.92 -2.58 -12.46
CA VAL A 82 -8.78 -1.77 -12.89
C VAL A 82 -7.66 -1.92 -11.89
N ARG A 83 -6.50 -2.39 -12.34
CA ARG A 83 -5.29 -2.41 -11.52
C ARG A 83 -4.45 -1.18 -11.80
N MET A 84 -4.02 -0.51 -10.75
CA MET A 84 -3.26 0.73 -10.82
C MET A 84 -2.08 0.67 -9.85
N LEU A 85 -0.96 1.28 -10.23
CA LEU A 85 0.13 1.62 -9.31
C LEU A 85 -0.03 3.11 -8.96
N SER A 86 -0.28 3.40 -7.68
CA SER A 86 -0.40 4.77 -7.19
C SER A 86 0.96 5.48 -7.20
N LEU A 87 0.96 6.81 -7.07
CA LEU A 87 2.22 7.58 -7.00
C LEU A 87 2.96 7.34 -5.69
N GLU A 88 2.25 6.88 -4.67
CA GLU A 88 2.76 6.51 -3.35
C GLU A 88 3.40 5.11 -3.35
N GLY A 89 3.35 4.40 -4.48
CA GLY A 89 3.92 3.05 -4.63
C GLY A 89 2.99 1.92 -4.19
N GLU A 90 1.72 2.21 -3.94
CA GLU A 90 0.72 1.20 -3.60
C GLU A 90 0.08 0.59 -4.84
N TYR A 91 -0.15 -0.71 -4.82
CA TYR A 91 -0.99 -1.36 -5.82
C TYR A 91 -2.45 -1.18 -5.42
N LEU A 92 -3.27 -0.70 -6.36
CA LEU A 92 -4.69 -0.49 -6.16
C LEU A 92 -5.46 -1.41 -7.10
N THR A 93 -6.40 -2.17 -6.53
CA THR A 93 -7.39 -2.93 -7.29
C THR A 93 -8.73 -2.21 -7.18
N ILE A 94 -9.16 -1.60 -8.29
CA ILE A 94 -10.32 -0.70 -8.32
C ILE A 94 -11.47 -1.40 -9.06
N LYS A 95 -12.54 -1.73 -8.34
CA LYS A 95 -13.79 -2.25 -8.90
C LYS A 95 -14.66 -1.08 -9.39
N VAL A 96 -14.97 -1.04 -10.68
CA VAL A 96 -15.77 0.02 -11.31
C VAL A 96 -17.10 -0.57 -11.80
N ALA A 97 -18.21 0.05 -11.41
CA ALA A 97 -19.56 -0.40 -11.76
C ALA A 97 -19.86 -1.86 -11.37
N CYS A 98 -19.24 -2.35 -10.29
CA CYS A 98 -19.46 -3.70 -9.75
C CYS A 98 -20.37 -3.67 -8.51
N SER A 99 -20.88 -4.84 -8.13
CA SER A 99 -21.46 -5.09 -6.80
C SER A 99 -20.48 -4.71 -5.68
N ASP A 100 -21.01 -4.42 -4.50
CA ASP A 100 -20.22 -4.43 -3.25
C ASP A 100 -19.64 -5.84 -3.04
#